data_AF-A0A7V5F081-F1
#
_entry.id   AF-A0A7V5F081-F1
#
_cell.length_a   1.000
_cell.length_b   1.000
_cell.length_c   1.000
_cell.angle_alpha   90.00
_cell.angle_beta   90.00
_cell.angle_gamma   90.00
#
_symmetry.space_group_name_H-M   'P 1'
#
loop_
_entity.id
_entity.type
_entity.pdbx_description
1 polymer ?
#
loop_
_entity_poly.entity_id
_entity_poly.type
_entity_poly.pdbx_seq_one_letter_code
_entity_poly.pdbx_strand_id
1 'polypeptide(L)'
;QRLKRPIAKEKMVDILVNQAPKEIGGENVSEVSTRDGVKYILDDNSWLLIRPSGTEPVLRIYAEGRTEDMVNSLLAYGEAVASKTV
;
A
#
# COMPACT_ATOMS: atom_id res chain seq x y z
N GLN A 1 9.53 0.88 5.38
CA GLN A 1 9.87 2.25 4.95
C GLN A 1 9.56 3.25 6.06
N ARG A 2 10.48 4.17 6.38
CA ARG A 2 10.23 5.25 7.37
C ARG A 2 9.43 6.39 6.72
N LEU A 3 8.46 6.93 7.43
CA LEU A 3 7.71 8.11 7.00
C LEU A 3 8.57 9.37 7.14
N LYS A 4 8.40 10.33 6.22
CA LYS A 4 9.07 11.64 6.31
C LYS A 4 8.58 12.47 7.50
N ARG A 5 7.34 12.25 7.97
CA ARG A 5 6.72 12.88 9.14
C ARG A 5 5.82 11.89 9.88
N PRO A 6 5.65 12.01 11.20
CA PRO A 6 4.71 11.18 11.94
C PRO A 6 3.26 11.50 11.51
N ILE A 7 2.50 10.47 11.15
CA ILE A 7 1.08 10.57 10.81
C ILE A 7 0.34 9.53 11.65
N ALA A 8 -0.79 9.94 12.24
CA ALA A 8 -1.63 9.03 12.99
C ALA A 8 -2.08 7.86 12.11
N LYS A 9 -2.09 6.65 12.67
CA LYS A 9 -2.46 5.42 11.96
C LYS A 9 -3.81 5.55 11.22
N GLU A 10 -4.82 6.07 11.89
CA GLU A 10 -6.17 6.26 11.35
C GLU A 10 -6.16 7.15 10.12
N LYS A 11 -5.50 8.31 10.20
CA LYS A 11 -5.34 9.22 9.07
C LYS A 11 -4.59 8.58 7.90
N MET A 12 -3.59 7.72 8.17
CA MET A 12 -2.94 6.97 7.09
C MET A 12 -3.87 5.99 6.41
N VAL A 13 -4.68 5.26 7.18
CA VAL A 13 -5.67 4.32 6.63
C VAL A 13 -6.67 5.08 5.76
N ASP A 14 -7.18 6.22 6.22
CA ASP A 14 -8.11 7.05 5.44
C ASP A 14 -7.49 7.53 4.13
N ILE A 15 -6.23 7.98 4.15
CA ILE A 15 -5.52 8.40 2.93
C ILE A 15 -5.40 7.24 1.95
N LEU A 16 -4.99 6.07 2.44
CA LEU A 16 -4.79 4.86 1.63
C LEU A 16 -6.10 4.40 0.99
N VAL A 17 -7.21 4.39 1.73
CA VAL A 17 -8.52 3.97 1.21
C VAL A 17 -9.05 4.99 0.20
N ASN A 18 -9.01 6.29 0.51
CA ASN A 18 -9.57 7.33 -0.36
C ASN A 18 -8.71 7.60 -1.60
N GLN A 19 -7.42 7.24 -1.57
CA GLN A 19 -6.50 7.37 -2.69
C GLN A 19 -6.11 6.01 -3.28
N ALA A 20 -6.94 4.99 -3.06
CA ALA A 20 -6.74 3.68 -3.64
C ALA A 20 -6.61 3.81 -5.18
N PRO A 21 -5.57 3.22 -5.78
CA PRO A 21 -5.38 3.31 -7.21
C PRO A 21 -6.40 2.41 -7.91
N LYS A 22 -6.74 2.75 -9.16
CA LYS A 22 -7.59 1.87 -9.99
C LYS A 22 -6.83 0.64 -10.50
N GLU A 23 -5.52 0.80 -10.70
CA GLU A 23 -4.62 -0.23 -11.21
C GLU A 23 -3.22 -0.06 -10.60
N ILE A 24 -2.47 -1.17 -10.51
CA ILE A 24 -1.05 -1.17 -10.16
C ILE A 24 -0.34 -2.13 -11.10
N GLY A 25 0.75 -1.69 -11.73
CA GLY A 25 1.52 -2.54 -12.65
C GLY A 25 0.72 -3.03 -13.88
N GLY A 26 -0.34 -2.33 -14.27
CA GLY A 26 -1.23 -2.70 -15.38
C GLY A 26 -2.36 -3.66 -15.02
N GLU A 27 -2.46 -4.09 -13.75
CA GLU A 27 -3.55 -4.93 -13.26
C GLU A 27 -4.52 -4.11 -12.39
N ASN A 28 -5.84 -4.31 -12.55
CA ASN A 28 -6.84 -3.53 -11.81
C ASN A 28 -6.90 -3.96 -10.35
N VAL A 29 -7.18 -2.99 -9.47
CA VAL A 29 -7.52 -3.28 -8.06
C VAL A 29 -8.97 -3.72 -7.99
N SER A 30 -9.18 -4.99 -7.61
CA SER A 30 -10.50 -5.62 -7.49
C SER A 30 -11.09 -5.48 -6.09
N GLU A 31 -10.24 -5.44 -5.06
CA GLU A 31 -10.68 -5.28 -3.67
C GLU A 31 -9.71 -4.39 -2.87
N VAL A 32 -10.28 -3.57 -1.98
CA VAL A 32 -9.55 -2.85 -0.94
C VAL A 32 -10.04 -3.34 0.43
N SER A 33 -9.14 -3.91 1.23
CA SER A 33 -9.45 -4.45 2.56
C SER A 33 -8.70 -3.72 3.67
N THR A 34 -9.39 -3.38 4.77
CA THR A 34 -8.84 -2.59 5.87
C THR A 34 -8.57 -3.39 7.16
N ARG A 35 -8.66 -4.73 7.10
CA ARG A 35 -8.65 -5.60 8.31
C ARG A 35 -7.32 -5.62 9.07
N ASP A 36 -6.18 -5.57 8.38
CA ASP A 36 -4.86 -5.56 9.01
C ASP A 36 -3.90 -4.62 8.26
N GLY A 37 -4.22 -3.33 8.28
CA GLY A 37 -3.63 -2.34 7.36
C GLY A 37 -4.52 -2.16 6.13
N VAL A 38 -3.99 -1.61 5.05
CA VAL A 38 -4.72 -1.49 3.78
C VAL A 38 -4.13 -2.46 2.78
N LYS A 39 -4.95 -3.43 2.36
CA LYS A 39 -4.62 -4.43 1.35
C LYS A 39 -5.32 -4.09 0.05
N TYR A 40 -4.56 -3.95 -1.02
CA TYR A 40 -5.06 -3.91 -2.40
C TYR A 40 -4.89 -5.31 -2.99
N ILE A 41 -5.98 -5.87 -3.49
CA ILE A 41 -6.00 -7.16 -4.19
C ILE A 41 -6.29 -6.85 -5.66
N LEU A 42 -5.49 -7.42 -6.55
CA LEU A 42 -5.63 -7.22 -7.99
C LEU A 42 -6.45 -8.34 -8.64
N ASP A 43 -6.92 -8.14 -9.86
CA ASP A 43 -7.70 -9.13 -10.64
C ASP A 43 -6.97 -10.47 -10.81
N ASP A 44 -5.64 -10.44 -10.95
CA ASP A 44 -4.81 -11.64 -11.10
C ASP A 44 -4.52 -12.36 -9.76
N ASN A 45 -5.06 -11.87 -8.63
CA ASN A 45 -4.77 -12.27 -7.25
C ASN A 45 -3.41 -11.84 -6.69
N SER A 46 -2.63 -11.03 -7.43
CA SER A 46 -1.50 -10.30 -6.82
C SER A 46 -2.03 -9.32 -5.77
N TRP A 47 -1.19 -8.97 -4.79
CA TRP A 47 -1.63 -8.08 -3.71
C TRP A 47 -0.50 -7.23 -3.14
N LEU A 48 -0.89 -6.05 -2.66
CA LEU A 48 -0.06 -5.13 -1.90
C LEU A 48 -0.69 -4.87 -0.55
N LEU A 49 0.09 -4.97 0.51
CA LEU A 49 -0.34 -4.70 1.88
C LEU A 49 0.54 -3.60 2.50
N ILE A 50 -0.11 -2.50 2.90
CA ILE A 50 0.53 -1.38 3.59
C ILE A 50 0.02 -1.33 5.03
N ARG A 51 0.94 -1.48 5.99
CA ARG A 51 0.65 -1.50 7.44
C ARG A 51 1.33 -0.33 8.14
N PRO A 52 0.60 0.73 8.49
CA PRO A 52 1.12 1.77 9.36
C PRO A 52 1.38 1.23 10.76
N SER A 53 2.55 1.55 11.32
CA SER A 53 2.85 1.29 12.72
C SER A 53 2.02 2.24 13.62
N GLY A 54 1.56 1.73 14.76
CA GLY A 54 0.79 2.52 15.73
C GLY A 54 1.66 3.34 16.68
N THR A 55 2.94 2.96 16.84
CA THR A 55 3.84 3.53 17.84
C THR A 55 5.07 4.20 17.22
N GLU A 56 5.34 3.97 15.94
CA GLU A 56 6.51 4.49 15.24
C GLU A 56 6.11 5.09 13.89
N PRO A 57 6.84 6.10 13.38
CA PRO A 57 6.58 6.68 12.06
C PRO A 57 7.10 5.78 10.92
N VAL A 58 6.59 4.54 10.85
CA VAL A 58 7.05 3.49 9.92
C VAL A 58 5.85 2.86 9.22
N LEU A 59 5.96 2.65 7.91
CA LEU A 59 5.08 1.78 7.13
C LEU A 59 5.79 0.47 6.81
N ARG A 60 5.13 -0.66 7.07
CA ARG A 60 5.55 -1.97 6.54
C ARG A 60 4.81 -2.21 5.23
N ILE A 61 5.54 -2.62 4.21
CA ILE A 61 5.03 -2.86 2.87
C ILE A 61 5.33 -4.32 2.54
N TYR A 62 4.31 -5.05 2.13
CA TYR A 62 4.41 -6.44 1.68
C TYR A 62 3.74 -6.54 0.33
N ALA A 63 4.35 -7.26 -0.61
CA ALA A 63 3.80 -7.47 -1.92
C ALA A 63 3.96 -8.94 -2.30
N GLU A 64 2.99 -9.45 -3.04
CA GLU A 64 3.04 -10.73 -3.72
C GLU A 64 2.50 -10.53 -5.12
N GLY A 65 3.24 -11.02 -6.11
CA GLY A 65 2.91 -10.88 -7.51
C GLY A 65 3.25 -12.15 -8.27
N ARG A 66 2.57 -12.37 -9.39
CA ARG A 66 2.82 -13.52 -10.27
C ARG A 66 4.16 -13.46 -10.99
N THR A 67 4.74 -12.27 -11.10
CA THR A 67 6.04 -12.01 -11.74
C THR A 67 6.86 -11.06 -10.87
N GLU A 68 8.18 -11.08 -11.07
CA GLU A 68 9.08 -10.13 -10.40
C GLU A 68 8.75 -8.68 -10.76
N ASP A 69 8.40 -8.40 -12.02
CA ASP A 69 7.96 -7.07 -12.47
C ASP A 69 6.71 -6.58 -11.75
N MET A 70 5.75 -7.47 -11.49
CA MET A 70 4.56 -7.14 -10.72
C MET A 70 4.91 -6.84 -9.26
N VAL A 71 5.75 -7.68 -8.63
CA VAL A 71 6.23 -7.43 -7.26
C VAL A 71 6.93 -6.07 -7.18
N ASN A 72 7.82 -5.77 -8.13
CA ASN A 72 8.52 -4.50 -8.20
C ASN A 72 7.56 -3.32 -8.37
N SER A 73 6.53 -3.45 -9.22
CA SER A 73 5.50 -2.42 -9.41
C SER A 73 4.70 -2.15 -8.14
N LEU A 74 4.32 -3.22 -7.41
CA LEU A 74 3.60 -3.14 -6.14
C LEU A 74 4.44 -2.46 -5.05
N LEU A 75 5.70 -2.86 -4.91
CA LEU A 75 6.62 -2.25 -3.96
C LEU A 75 6.89 -0.77 -4.29
N ALA A 76 7.12 -0.45 -5.56
CA ALA A 76 7.33 0.92 -6.01
C ALA A 76 6.13 1.82 -5.70
N TYR A 77 4.90 1.33 -5.90
CA TYR A 77 3.70 2.05 -5.51
C TYR A 77 3.65 2.27 -3.98
N GLY A 78 3.89 1.22 -3.19
CA GLY A 78 3.91 1.32 -1.72
C GLY A 78 4.94 2.31 -1.20
N GLU A 79 6.13 2.35 -1.79
CA GLU A 79 7.19 3.30 -1.45
C GLU A 79 6.82 4.73 -1.85
N ALA A 80 6.21 4.91 -3.03
CA ALA A 80 5.73 6.21 -3.47
C ALA A 80 4.71 6.79 -2.49
N VAL A 81 3.78 5.97 -2.00
CA VAL A 81 2.82 6.38 -0.96
C VAL A 81 3.53 6.83 0.32
N ALA A 82 4.50 6.05 0.81
CA ALA A 82 5.28 6.39 2.00
C ALA A 82 6.05 7.72 1.85
N SER A 83 6.45 8.07 0.62
CA SER A 83 7.20 9.29 0.31
C SER A 83 6.33 10.53 0.08
N LYS A 84 5.06 10.34 -0.32
CA LYS A 84 4.08 11.36 -0.73
C LYS A 84 3.19 11.87 0.39
N THR A 85 3.19 11.24 1.57
CA THR A 85 2.43 11.77 2.70
C THR A 85 3.18 12.96 3.31
N VAL A 86 2.87 14.14 2.77
CA VAL A 86 3.48 15.47 3.02
C VAL A 86 2.67 16.26 4.03
#